data_AF-A0A644WKP1-F1
#
_entry.id   AF-A0A644WKP1-F1
#
_cell.length_a   1.000
_cell.length_b   1.000
_cell.length_c   1.000
_cell.angle_alpha   90.00
_cell.angle_beta   90.00
_cell.angle_gamma   90.00
#
_symmetry.space_group_name_H-M   'P 1'
#
loop_
_entity.id
_entity.type
_entity.pdbx_description
1 polymer ?
#
loop_
_entity_poly.entity_id
_entity_poly.type
_entity_poly.pdbx_seq_one_letter_code
_entity_poly.pdbx_strand_id
1 'polypeptide(L)'
;MRSKVQYFLLVIFAATALFSCIEQREYPIEPAITFKEFATQKSVAGHDSLGFLTIEFTDGDGDVGLDQTDTLPPYNPGSDYYYNFFITFYQSINGEFQEITTPYNSRIPDVNPNHIDKDLIGDITIEIDLNILSLVLSSDTIKMKAYMVDRALNQSNIIETPAFELDLP
;
A
#
# COMPACT_ATOMS: atom_id res chain seq x y z
N MET A 1 -57.45 -10.49 22.11
CA MET A 1 -56.44 -9.41 22.25
C MET A 1 -55.01 -9.87 21.98
N ARG A 2 -54.57 -11.05 22.44
CA ARG A 2 -53.21 -11.58 22.18
C ARG A 2 -52.81 -11.70 20.69
N SER A 3 -53.68 -12.21 19.80
CA SER A 3 -53.28 -12.37 18.39
C SER A 3 -53.12 -11.04 17.65
N LYS A 4 -53.91 -10.01 17.96
CA LYS A 4 -53.79 -8.67 17.35
C LYS A 4 -52.46 -7.99 17.71
N VAL A 5 -51.97 -8.18 18.94
CA VAL A 5 -50.65 -7.69 19.37
C VAL A 5 -49.52 -8.46 18.68
N GLN A 6 -49.68 -9.77 18.47
CA GLN A 6 -48.72 -10.58 17.70
C GLN A 6 -48.62 -10.16 16.24
N TYR A 7 -49.75 -9.89 15.57
CA TYR A 7 -49.74 -9.37 14.19
C TYR A 7 -49.11 -7.99 14.10
N PHE A 8 -49.37 -7.11 15.08
CA PHE A 8 -48.76 -5.78 15.13
C PHE A 8 -47.23 -5.86 15.32
N LEU A 9 -46.74 -6.74 16.20
CA LEU A 9 -45.31 -6.97 16.41
C LEU A 9 -44.63 -7.57 15.17
N LEU A 10 -45.31 -8.46 14.45
CA LEU A 10 -44.78 -9.08 13.24
C LEU A 10 -44.67 -8.08 12.07
N VAL A 11 -45.63 -7.15 11.96
CA VAL A 11 -45.58 -6.06 10.98
C VAL A 11 -44.47 -5.06 11.31
N ILE A 12 -44.26 -4.73 12.59
CA ILE A 12 -43.15 -3.86 13.01
C ILE A 12 -41.80 -4.52 12.73
N PHE A 13 -41.65 -5.81 13.06
CA PHE A 13 -40.41 -6.54 12.78
C PHE A 13 -40.10 -6.63 11.28
N ALA A 14 -41.11 -6.87 10.45
CA ALA A 14 -40.96 -6.86 8.99
C ALA A 14 -40.63 -5.46 8.44
N ALA A 15 -41.19 -4.40 9.02
CA ALA A 15 -40.90 -3.02 8.62
C ALA A 15 -39.47 -2.58 8.99
N THR A 16 -38.92 -3.07 10.12
CA THR A 16 -37.54 -2.77 10.52
C THR A 16 -36.48 -3.50 9.70
N ALA A 17 -36.82 -4.63 9.06
CA ALA A 17 -35.88 -5.40 8.25
C ALA A 17 -35.55 -4.75 6.88
N LEU A 18 -36.30 -3.74 6.45
CA LEU A 18 -36.10 -3.05 5.16
C LEU A 18 -35.11 -1.87 5.24
N PHE A 19 -34.60 -1.53 6.42
CA PHE A 19 -33.64 -0.41 6.60
C PHE A 19 -32.18 -0.85 6.66
N SER A 20 -31.87 -2.13 6.39
CA SER A 20 -30.49 -2.58 6.23
C SER A 20 -29.96 -2.17 4.86
N CYS A 21 -29.72 -0.88 4.66
CA CYS A 21 -28.92 -0.39 3.55
C CYS A 21 -27.46 -0.68 3.92
N ILE A 22 -26.88 -1.71 3.30
CA ILE A 22 -25.43 -1.91 3.33
C ILE A 22 -24.83 -0.78 2.50
N GLU A 23 -24.02 0.06 3.12
CA GLU A 23 -23.25 1.07 2.41
C GLU A 23 -22.22 0.34 1.55
N GLN A 24 -22.53 0.20 0.26
CA GLN A 24 -21.58 -0.29 -0.72
C GLN A 24 -20.58 0.84 -0.95
N ARG A 25 -19.39 0.73 -0.36
CA ARG A 25 -18.30 1.64 -0.68
C ARG A 25 -17.88 1.34 -2.12
N GLU A 26 -17.99 2.32 -2.99
CA GLU A 26 -17.41 2.27 -4.32
C GLU A 26 -16.06 2.98 -4.25
N TYR A 27 -14.99 2.26 -4.55
CA TYR A 27 -13.66 2.85 -4.69
C TYR A 27 -13.47 3.37 -6.12
N PRO A 28 -12.68 4.45 -6.31
CA PRO A 28 -12.26 4.88 -7.64
C PRO A 28 -11.45 3.76 -8.33
N ILE A 29 -11.40 3.79 -9.67
CA ILE A 29 -10.56 2.85 -10.43
C ILE A 29 -9.07 3.12 -10.16
N GLU A 30 -8.69 4.36 -9.85
CA GLU A 30 -7.32 4.65 -9.49
C GLU A 30 -7.03 4.18 -8.05
N PRO A 31 -5.90 3.49 -7.82
CA PRO A 31 -5.57 3.01 -6.49
C PRO A 31 -5.36 4.18 -5.53
N ALA A 32 -5.82 4.04 -4.29
CA ALA A 32 -5.53 4.98 -3.21
C ALA A 32 -4.72 4.29 -2.12
N ILE A 33 -3.67 4.96 -1.63
CA ILE A 33 -2.77 4.41 -0.61
C ILE A 33 -2.63 5.32 0.60
N THR A 34 -2.43 4.72 1.77
CA THR A 34 -2.18 5.42 3.04
C THR A 34 -1.00 4.77 3.77
N PHE A 35 -0.11 5.60 4.32
CA PHE A 35 0.97 5.12 5.19
C PHE A 35 0.40 4.48 6.46
N LYS A 36 0.79 3.24 6.76
CA LYS A 36 0.34 2.52 7.95
C LYS A 36 1.45 2.42 9.00
N GLU A 37 2.59 1.85 8.62
CA GLU A 37 3.69 1.60 9.56
C GLU A 37 5.04 1.50 8.83
N PHE A 38 6.11 1.84 9.55
CA PHE A 38 7.47 1.43 9.20
C PHE A 38 8.12 0.76 10.42
N ALA A 39 8.53 -0.49 10.27
CA ALA A 39 9.18 -1.28 11.32
C ALA A 39 10.57 -1.74 10.88
N THR A 40 11.51 -1.85 11.80
CA THR A 40 12.86 -2.36 11.53
C THR A 40 13.11 -3.70 12.23
N GLN A 41 13.97 -4.52 11.62
CA GLN A 41 14.47 -5.75 12.20
C GLN A 41 15.98 -5.66 12.34
N LYS A 42 16.48 -6.01 13.53
CA LYS A 42 17.90 -6.02 13.86
C LYS A 42 18.61 -7.29 13.42
N SER A 43 19.85 -7.13 12.99
CA SER A 43 20.82 -8.19 12.76
C SER A 43 21.35 -8.78 14.07
N VAL A 44 22.13 -9.86 13.97
CA VAL A 44 22.87 -10.45 15.11
C VAL A 44 23.86 -9.49 15.75
N ALA A 45 24.31 -8.46 15.02
CA ALA A 45 25.21 -7.43 15.52
C ALA A 45 24.48 -6.33 16.32
N GLY A 46 23.14 -6.32 16.30
CA GLY A 46 22.32 -5.33 17.01
C GLY A 46 21.90 -4.12 16.17
N HIS A 47 22.45 -3.96 14.96
CA HIS A 47 22.07 -2.90 14.02
C HIS A 47 20.87 -3.31 13.16
N ASP A 48 20.08 -2.34 12.74
CA ASP A 48 18.95 -2.50 11.83
C ASP A 48 19.43 -3.01 10.47
N SER A 49 18.84 -4.12 10.00
CA SER A 49 19.21 -4.78 8.75
C SER A 49 18.10 -4.82 7.71
N LEU A 50 16.84 -4.90 8.15
CA LEU A 50 15.67 -4.86 7.28
C LEU A 50 14.69 -3.82 7.77
N GLY A 51 14.06 -3.11 6.84
CA GLY A 51 12.93 -2.21 7.07
C GLY A 51 11.69 -2.75 6.38
N PHE A 52 10.54 -2.58 7.00
CA PHE A 52 9.25 -3.03 6.48
C PHE A 52 8.31 -1.83 6.38
N LEU A 53 8.12 -1.31 5.18
CA LEU A 53 7.17 -0.24 4.89
C LEU A 53 5.81 -0.86 4.59
N THR A 54 4.84 -0.67 5.48
CA THR A 54 3.47 -1.13 5.28
C THR A 54 2.57 0.03 4.90
N ILE A 55 1.83 -0.16 3.81
CA ILE A 55 0.78 0.74 3.34
C ILE A 55 -0.56 0.01 3.33
N GLU A 56 -1.64 0.75 3.57
CA GLU A 56 -3.00 0.31 3.25
C GLU A 56 -3.34 0.80 1.83
N PHE A 57 -4.03 -0.02 1.04
CA PHE A 57 -4.47 0.34 -0.30
C PHE A 57 -5.96 0.01 -0.53
N THR A 58 -6.56 0.75 -1.45
CA THR A 58 -7.89 0.48 -2.02
C THR A 58 -7.87 0.64 -3.52
N ASP A 59 -8.63 -0.18 -4.24
CA ASP A 59 -8.67 -0.20 -5.71
C ASP A 59 -10.06 -0.63 -6.21
N GLY A 60 -10.60 0.04 -7.22
CA GLY A 60 -12.02 -0.06 -7.60
C GLY A 60 -12.36 -1.05 -8.72
N ASP A 61 -11.37 -1.51 -9.48
CA ASP A 61 -11.53 -2.49 -10.57
C ASP A 61 -10.64 -3.74 -10.41
N GLY A 62 -9.83 -3.78 -9.35
CA GLY A 62 -9.22 -4.98 -8.81
C GLY A 62 -8.00 -5.44 -9.59
N ASP A 63 -7.24 -4.52 -10.16
CA ASP A 63 -6.14 -4.79 -11.06
C ASP A 63 -4.74 -4.41 -10.50
N VAL A 64 -4.65 -4.29 -9.18
CA VAL A 64 -3.40 -4.09 -8.45
C VAL A 64 -2.37 -5.18 -8.72
N GLY A 65 -1.14 -4.74 -9.00
CA GLY A 65 0.02 -5.61 -9.15
C GLY A 65 0.25 -6.08 -10.59
N LEU A 66 1.35 -6.80 -10.79
CA LEU A 66 1.72 -7.35 -12.10
C LEU A 66 2.16 -8.80 -11.94
N ASP A 67 1.81 -9.64 -12.91
CA ASP A 67 2.40 -10.98 -13.00
C ASP A 67 3.91 -10.84 -13.24
N GLN A 68 4.71 -11.71 -12.62
CA GLN A 68 6.17 -11.69 -12.77
C GLN A 68 6.61 -12.00 -14.21
N THR A 69 5.80 -12.73 -14.95
CA THR A 69 6.00 -13.06 -16.36
C THR A 69 5.56 -11.93 -17.30
N ASP A 70 4.82 -10.94 -16.80
CA ASP A 70 4.38 -9.78 -17.58
C ASP A 70 5.56 -8.82 -17.83
N THR A 71 6.27 -9.14 -18.90
CA THR A 71 7.54 -8.53 -19.29
C THR A 71 7.52 -8.09 -20.75
N LEU A 72 6.33 -8.06 -21.37
CA LEU A 72 6.11 -7.46 -22.68
C LEU A 72 5.76 -5.97 -22.50
N PRO A 73 5.96 -5.13 -23.54
CA PRO A 73 5.55 -3.73 -23.47
C PRO A 73 4.08 -3.58 -23.07
N PRO A 74 3.72 -2.67 -22.13
CA PRO A 74 4.58 -1.63 -21.56
C PRO A 74 5.37 -2.01 -20.29
N TYR A 75 5.35 -3.25 -19.83
CA TYR A 75 5.98 -3.72 -18.57
C TYR A 75 7.34 -4.40 -18.77
N ASN A 76 7.94 -4.27 -19.96
CA ASN A 76 9.24 -4.88 -20.28
C ASN A 76 10.39 -4.25 -19.49
N PRO A 77 11.51 -4.97 -19.26
CA PRO A 77 12.70 -4.40 -18.63
C PRO A 77 13.14 -3.10 -19.31
N GLY A 78 13.42 -2.07 -18.50
CA GLY A 78 13.82 -0.74 -18.95
C GLY A 78 12.66 0.21 -19.31
N SER A 79 11.40 -0.25 -19.23
CA SER A 79 10.23 0.63 -19.28
C SER A 79 9.97 1.33 -17.95
N ASP A 80 9.26 2.46 -18.00
CA ASP A 80 8.82 3.19 -16.81
C ASP A 80 7.91 2.34 -15.90
N TYR A 81 7.20 1.36 -16.49
CA TYR A 81 6.24 0.49 -15.82
C TYR A 81 6.77 -0.93 -15.59
N TYR A 82 8.08 -1.14 -15.71
CA TYR A 82 8.68 -2.40 -15.27
C TYR A 82 8.52 -2.57 -13.76
N TYR A 83 8.49 -1.48 -13.00
CA TYR A 83 8.08 -1.47 -11.61
C TYR A 83 6.70 -0.83 -11.49
N ASN A 84 6.00 -1.17 -10.41
CA ASN A 84 4.67 -0.66 -10.13
C ASN A 84 4.53 -0.13 -8.69
N PHE A 85 5.61 -0.19 -7.91
CA PHE A 85 5.76 0.51 -6.65
C PHE A 85 7.04 1.33 -6.66
N PHE A 86 6.93 2.60 -6.30
CA PHE A 86 8.02 3.56 -6.40
C PHE A 86 8.28 4.19 -5.04
N ILE A 87 9.52 4.14 -4.59
CA ILE A 87 9.95 4.74 -3.32
C ILE A 87 11.08 5.73 -3.58
N THR A 88 10.93 6.92 -3.03
CA THR A 88 11.98 7.93 -2.97
C THR A 88 12.37 8.14 -1.50
N PHE A 89 13.65 7.91 -1.21
CA PHE A 89 14.22 8.18 0.12
C PHE A 89 14.71 9.62 0.21
N TYR A 90 14.57 10.19 1.41
CA TYR A 90 15.13 11.47 1.79
C TYR A 90 15.92 11.25 3.08
N GLN A 91 17.07 11.91 3.22
CA GLN A 91 17.90 11.88 4.43
C GLN A 91 18.07 13.28 5.01
N SER A 92 18.13 13.40 6.33
CA SER A 92 18.32 14.68 7.01
C SER A 92 19.80 15.05 7.08
N ILE A 93 20.22 16.07 6.33
CA ILE A 93 21.58 16.59 6.34
C ILE A 93 21.52 18.05 6.80
N ASN A 94 22.20 18.36 7.91
CA ASN A 94 22.19 19.70 8.53
C ASN A 94 20.78 20.25 8.83
N GLY A 95 19.80 19.37 9.09
CA GLY A 95 18.42 19.76 9.38
C GLY A 95 17.52 19.94 8.16
N GLU A 96 18.03 19.70 6.95
CA GLU A 96 17.25 19.70 5.71
C GLU A 96 17.13 18.29 5.11
N PHE A 97 15.96 17.95 4.58
CA PHE A 97 15.74 16.67 3.91
C PHE A 97 16.19 16.74 2.46
N GLN A 98 17.22 15.97 2.12
CA GLN A 98 17.76 15.85 0.77
C GLN A 98 17.39 14.50 0.17
N GLU A 99 16.96 14.51 -1.08
CA GLU A 99 16.57 13.30 -1.82
C GLU A 99 17.79 12.42 -2.12
N ILE A 100 17.59 11.10 -2.02
CA ILE A 100 18.52 10.09 -2.49
C ILE A 100 18.06 9.69 -3.90
N THR A 101 18.88 10.02 -4.90
CA THR A 101 18.50 9.84 -6.32
C THR A 101 18.49 8.40 -6.80
N THR A 102 18.99 7.46 -5.98
CA THR A 102 19.00 6.04 -6.32
C THR A 102 17.60 5.46 -6.13
N PRO A 103 16.91 5.00 -7.19
CA PRO A 103 15.55 4.49 -7.07
C PRO A 103 15.53 3.17 -6.29
N TYR A 104 14.51 2.99 -5.44
CA TYR A 104 14.25 1.76 -4.70
C TYR A 104 12.86 1.21 -5.05
N ASN A 105 12.67 0.97 -6.35
CA ASN A 105 11.40 0.55 -6.90
C ASN A 105 11.20 -0.95 -6.72
N SER A 106 9.95 -1.39 -6.66
CA SER A 106 9.57 -2.79 -6.46
C SER A 106 8.43 -3.21 -7.38
N ARG A 107 8.28 -4.52 -7.57
CA ARG A 107 7.14 -5.12 -8.27
C ARG A 107 6.21 -5.76 -7.24
N ILE A 108 5.05 -5.15 -7.03
CA ILE A 108 3.91 -5.76 -6.37
C ILE A 108 3.41 -6.88 -7.29
N PRO A 109 3.33 -8.14 -6.80
CA PRO A 109 2.77 -9.24 -7.57
C PRO A 109 1.28 -9.03 -7.84
N ASP A 110 0.73 -9.68 -8.87
CA ASP A 110 -0.73 -9.72 -9.07
C ASP A 110 -1.41 -10.30 -7.82
N VAL A 111 -2.19 -9.46 -7.13
CA VAL A 111 -2.89 -9.83 -5.90
C VAL A 111 -4.30 -10.38 -6.17
N ASN A 112 -4.78 -10.33 -7.43
CA ASN A 112 -6.09 -10.81 -7.86
C ASN A 112 -6.02 -11.55 -9.22
N PRO A 113 -5.24 -12.64 -9.34
CA PRO A 113 -4.95 -13.28 -10.63
C PRO A 113 -6.15 -13.94 -11.31
N ASN A 114 -7.19 -14.26 -10.54
CA ASN A 114 -8.42 -14.86 -11.07
C ASN A 114 -9.51 -13.82 -11.38
N HIS A 115 -9.26 -12.53 -11.09
CA HIS A 115 -10.22 -11.43 -11.24
C HIS A 115 -11.58 -11.74 -10.59
N ILE A 116 -11.53 -12.35 -9.39
CA ILE A 116 -12.74 -12.73 -8.64
C ILE A 116 -13.30 -11.52 -7.91
N ASP A 117 -12.41 -10.77 -7.25
CA ASP A 117 -12.75 -9.57 -6.52
C ASP A 117 -12.80 -8.39 -7.48
N LYS A 118 -13.86 -7.57 -7.37
CA LYS A 118 -14.08 -6.41 -8.23
C LYS A 118 -13.41 -5.16 -7.69
N ASP A 119 -13.33 -5.09 -6.37
CA ASP A 119 -12.65 -4.08 -5.61
C ASP A 119 -11.69 -4.75 -4.64
N LEU A 120 -10.57 -4.10 -4.36
CA LEU A 120 -9.54 -4.61 -3.46
C LEU A 120 -9.32 -3.62 -2.32
N ILE A 121 -9.15 -4.17 -1.13
CA ILE A 121 -8.68 -3.46 0.05
C ILE A 121 -7.73 -4.36 0.82
N GLY A 122 -6.59 -3.82 1.25
CA GLY A 122 -5.64 -4.59 2.02
C GLY A 122 -4.39 -3.82 2.38
N ASP A 123 -3.42 -4.56 2.91
CA ASP A 123 -2.10 -4.05 3.23
C ASP A 123 -1.08 -4.60 2.24
N ILE A 124 -0.12 -3.75 1.85
CA ILE A 124 1.10 -4.14 1.14
C ILE A 124 2.28 -3.79 2.03
N THR A 125 3.14 -4.77 2.28
CA THR A 125 4.41 -4.57 2.99
C THR A 125 5.58 -4.71 2.03
N ILE A 126 6.41 -3.68 1.97
CA ILE A 126 7.63 -3.64 1.18
C ILE A 126 8.82 -3.83 2.11
N GLU A 127 9.59 -4.87 1.84
CA GLU A 127 10.87 -5.13 2.50
C GLU A 127 11.97 -4.26 1.86
N ILE A 128 12.73 -3.60 2.71
CA ILE A 128 13.85 -2.72 2.35
C ILE A 128 15.10 -3.30 3.02
N ASP A 129 16.10 -3.65 2.21
CA ASP A 129 17.43 -4.03 2.72
C ASP A 129 18.18 -2.76 3.17
N LEU A 130 18.25 -2.57 4.49
CA LEU A 130 18.89 -1.40 5.09
C LEU A 130 20.42 -1.47 4.98
N ASN A 131 21.01 -2.65 4.80
CA ASN A 131 22.46 -2.78 4.59
C ASN A 131 22.86 -2.28 3.21
N ILE A 132 22.00 -2.44 2.21
CA ILE A 132 22.21 -1.87 0.88
C ILE A 132 21.92 -0.37 0.89
N LEU A 133 20.86 0.05 1.58
CA LEU A 133 20.52 1.46 1.69
C LEU A 133 21.60 2.26 2.44
N SER A 134 22.24 1.69 3.46
CA SER A 134 23.31 2.35 4.22
C SER A 134 24.53 2.70 3.36
N LEU A 135 24.76 2.02 2.24
CA LEU A 135 25.86 2.33 1.31
C LEU A 135 25.73 3.70 0.63
N VAL A 136 24.52 4.27 0.60
CA VAL A 136 24.23 5.57 -0.03
C VAL A 136 23.75 6.62 0.98
N LEU A 137 23.58 6.23 2.24
CA LEU A 137 23.22 7.14 3.32
C LEU A 137 24.45 7.83 3.91
N SER A 138 24.23 9.08 4.33
CA SER A 138 25.20 9.90 5.09
C SER A 138 24.61 10.39 6.41
N SER A 139 23.37 9.99 6.71
CA SER A 139 22.61 10.33 7.90
C SER A 139 21.66 9.17 8.23
N ASP A 140 21.46 8.94 9.52
CA ASP A 140 20.60 7.88 10.03
C ASP A 140 19.12 8.29 10.06
N THR A 141 18.82 9.57 9.86
CA THR A 141 17.44 10.07 9.83
C THR A 141 16.92 10.10 8.41
N ILE A 142 15.94 9.25 8.12
CA ILE A 142 15.32 9.12 6.80
C ILE A 142 13.83 9.48 6.80
N LYS A 143 13.31 9.80 5.62
CA LYS A 143 11.88 9.92 5.30
C LYS A 143 11.65 9.29 3.93
N MET A 144 10.46 8.76 3.69
CA MET A 144 10.10 8.15 2.41
C MET A 144 8.92 8.87 1.78
N LYS A 145 8.94 8.98 0.45
CA LYS A 145 7.72 9.17 -0.36
C LYS A 145 7.48 7.93 -1.19
N ALA A 146 6.23 7.55 -1.35
CA ALA A 146 5.89 6.40 -2.19
C ALA A 146 4.58 6.61 -2.94
N TYR A 147 4.47 5.93 -4.08
CA TYR A 147 3.24 5.76 -4.84
C TYR A 147 3.27 4.42 -5.57
N MET A 148 2.10 3.99 -6.04
CA MET A 148 1.96 2.80 -6.85
C MET A 148 1.25 3.09 -8.17
N VAL A 149 1.38 2.17 -9.11
CA VAL A 149 0.68 2.17 -10.39
C VAL A 149 0.01 0.81 -10.52
N ASP A 150 -1.27 0.77 -10.86
CA ASP A 150 -1.96 -0.48 -11.11
C ASP A 150 -1.59 -1.10 -12.47
N ARG A 151 -2.22 -2.21 -12.84
CA ARG A 151 -1.96 -2.85 -14.12
C ARG A 151 -2.54 -2.07 -15.29
N ALA A 152 -3.66 -1.35 -15.14
CA ALA A 152 -4.22 -0.45 -16.15
C ALA A 152 -3.44 0.87 -16.33
N LEU A 153 -2.35 1.08 -15.58
CA LEU A 153 -1.49 2.26 -15.57
C LEU A 153 -2.09 3.48 -14.85
N ASN A 154 -3.07 3.30 -13.97
CA ASN A 154 -3.51 4.39 -13.11
C ASN A 154 -2.56 4.55 -11.93
N GLN A 155 -2.18 5.80 -11.65
CA GLN A 155 -1.27 6.13 -10.57
C GLN A 155 -2.05 6.50 -9.30
N SER A 156 -1.58 6.02 -8.16
CA SER A 156 -2.11 6.42 -6.86
C SER A 156 -1.76 7.85 -6.46
N ASN A 157 -2.37 8.31 -5.37
CA ASN A 157 -1.84 9.42 -4.59
C ASN A 157 -0.42 9.10 -4.08
N ILE A 158 0.35 10.15 -3.78
CA ILE A 158 1.68 10.03 -3.17
C ILE A 158 1.54 10.13 -1.65
N ILE A 159 2.11 9.17 -0.92
CA ILE A 159 2.23 9.24 0.54
C ILE A 159 3.62 9.75 0.93
N GLU A 160 3.68 10.37 2.10
CA GLU A 160 4.93 10.77 2.74
C GLU A 160 4.91 10.23 4.18
N THR A 161 6.01 9.60 4.59
CA THR A 161 6.14 9.07 5.95
C THR A 161 6.58 10.16 6.93
N PRO A 162 6.44 9.94 8.24
CA PRO A 162 7.25 10.63 9.23
C PRO A 162 8.75 10.39 9.03
N ALA A 163 9.58 11.15 9.74
CA ALA A 163 11.00 10.88 9.82
C ALA A 163 11.28 9.72 10.79
N PHE A 164 12.22 8.86 10.43
CA PHE A 164 12.68 7.73 11.25
C PHE A 164 14.18 7.79 11.42
N GLU A 165 14.67 7.44 12.60
CA GLU A 165 16.09 7.26 12.90
C GLU A 165 16.41 5.77 12.81
N LEU A 166 17.42 5.43 12.02
CA LEU A 166 17.90 4.07 11.81
C LEU A 166 19.15 3.81 12.66
N ASP A 167 19.28 2.60 13.18
CA ASP A 167 20.52 2.16 13.84
C ASP A 167 21.35 1.35 12.85
N LEU A 168 22.08 2.03 11.96
CA LEU A 168 22.89 1.40 10.90
C LEU A 168 24.32 1.06 11.41
N PRO A 169 24.99 0.07 10.81
CA PRO A 169 26.35 -0.33 11.18
C PRO A 169 27.44 0.70 10.84
#